data_AF-A0A8T5TG51-F1
#
_entry.id   AF-A0A8T5TG51-F1
#
_cell.length_a   1.000
_cell.length_b   1.000
_cell.length_c   1.000
_cell.angle_alpha   90.00
_cell.angle_beta   90.00
_cell.angle_gamma   90.00
#
_symmetry.space_group_name_H-M   'P 1'
#
loop_
_entity.id
_entity.type
_entity.pdbx_description
1 polymer ?
#
loop_
_entity_poly.entity_id
_entity_poly.type
_entity_poly.pdbx_seq_one_letter_code
_entity_poly.pdbx_strand_id
1 'polypeptide(L)'
;MTSSLINKNKKAPLINNNMFFVIPSWSDVLGYPTLGKYANQDITKILTDIVIFFGGTECSISTDKGIIHFLFGLGYYYTKFELKSGRYIIDSRQLSGLILSDFVYDHLATSKRITLQDDKDVIYTDKVVKVPVDLSFKSNNRQTFIKGALMRNLFIPYKDSILEMMKTIKQGNTYDIKNDGHMLLSTHWDYYNKILISSKRNYANYINSIAGINEINLGVDEFLSELFSNSKISEIEKNLIQLKNVYSIIDYDPMYLFSILEKTSQYLKSPGKRIIDNKKGIKQSVQKNSLFITAENRLNSIVPWPISFKRRKEAEIVHFKSNSEENQENQINNSPSNIYNIEGYNTPKNDDFILKTMRCEFVKSRSLPQMPTTNIKDILFYLRSIINDNYDMPTIGLALEIARDNLRKLALHLDYMWEMSKLANIYKRKNPNLSLSQKERFKLLEKIEAWINNAHKNMIRLEP
;
A
#
# COMPACT_ATOMS: atom_id res chain seq x y z
N MET A 1 35.98 31.41 10.70
CA MET A 1 36.40 30.83 9.41
C MET A 1 35.46 29.69 9.02
N THR A 2 34.19 30.00 8.73
CA THR A 2 33.10 29.02 8.54
C THR A 2 32.10 29.52 7.49
N SER A 3 32.59 29.95 6.32
CA SER A 3 31.74 30.47 5.24
C SER A 3 31.99 29.83 3.87
N SER A 4 32.91 28.87 3.75
CA SER A 4 33.31 28.31 2.44
C SER A 4 32.55 27.05 2.01
N LEU A 5 31.75 26.42 2.87
CA LEU A 5 31.02 25.18 2.55
C LEU A 5 29.56 25.41 2.08
N ILE A 6 28.93 26.55 2.43
CA ILE A 6 27.53 26.85 2.07
C ILE A 6 27.38 27.13 0.56
N ASN A 7 28.45 27.52 -0.15
CA ASN A 7 28.35 27.95 -1.54
C ASN A 7 28.36 26.83 -2.60
N LYS A 8 28.69 25.58 -2.24
CA LYS A 8 28.63 24.45 -3.20
C LYS A 8 27.23 23.84 -3.34
N ASN A 9 26.36 23.97 -2.33
CA ASN A 9 25.03 23.33 -2.30
C ASN A 9 23.98 24.07 -3.14
N LYS A 10 24.13 25.39 -3.37
CA LYS A 10 23.23 26.18 -4.23
C LYS A 10 23.26 25.80 -5.72
N LYS A 11 24.16 24.90 -6.14
CA LYS A 11 24.32 24.44 -7.54
C LYS A 11 23.61 23.12 -7.89
N ALA A 12 22.90 22.48 -6.96
CA ALA A 12 22.17 21.25 -7.28
C ALA A 12 21.16 21.50 -8.42
N PRO A 13 21.21 20.76 -9.54
CA PRO A 13 20.33 21.01 -10.68
C PRO A 13 18.88 20.66 -10.31
N LEU A 14 17.96 21.58 -10.58
CA LEU A 14 16.54 21.26 -10.67
C LEU A 14 16.33 20.56 -12.01
N ILE A 15 15.69 19.39 -11.99
CA ILE A 15 15.33 18.67 -13.21
C ILE A 15 13.81 18.65 -13.33
N ASN A 16 13.30 19.14 -14.46
CA ASN A 16 11.90 19.00 -14.78
C ASN A 16 11.64 17.57 -15.26
N ASN A 17 10.81 16.85 -14.51
CA ASN A 17 10.48 15.46 -14.72
C ASN A 17 9.00 15.25 -14.40
N ASN A 18 8.16 15.26 -15.44
CA ASN A 18 6.73 15.05 -15.28
C ASN A 18 6.46 13.56 -15.05
N MET A 19 6.08 13.20 -13.83
CA MET A 19 5.82 11.83 -13.44
C MET A 19 4.61 11.73 -12.52
N PHE A 20 3.94 10.59 -12.59
CA PHE A 20 3.02 10.13 -11.58
C PHE A 20 3.78 9.26 -10.58
N PHE A 21 3.80 9.70 -9.33
CA PHE A 21 4.55 9.07 -8.25
C PHE A 21 3.63 8.77 -7.09
N VAL A 22 3.62 7.53 -6.61
CA VAL A 22 2.71 7.07 -5.57
C VAL A 22 3.47 6.23 -4.55
N ILE A 23 3.26 6.52 -3.28
CA ILE A 23 3.63 5.68 -2.14
C ILE A 23 2.33 5.08 -1.59
N PRO A 24 2.06 3.78 -1.81
CA PRO A 24 0.78 3.16 -1.43
C PRO A 24 0.48 3.22 0.08
N SER A 25 1.51 3.14 0.92
CA SER A 25 1.41 3.33 2.37
C SER A 25 2.63 4.06 2.90
N TRP A 26 2.42 5.27 3.42
CA TRP A 26 3.47 6.09 4.01
C TRP A 26 4.05 5.47 5.28
N SER A 27 3.20 4.99 6.17
CA SER A 27 3.57 4.37 7.44
C SER A 27 4.39 3.10 7.22
N ASP A 28 4.01 2.24 6.27
CA ASP A 28 4.79 1.03 5.97
C ASP A 28 6.22 1.35 5.49
N VAL A 29 6.36 2.36 4.63
CA VAL A 29 7.68 2.82 4.15
C VAL A 29 8.56 3.26 5.29
N LEU A 30 8.01 3.98 6.26
CA LEU A 30 8.74 4.45 7.44
C LEU A 30 8.89 3.40 8.54
N GLY A 31 8.19 2.25 8.43
CA GLY A 31 8.12 1.24 9.48
C GLY A 31 7.32 1.72 10.69
N TYR A 32 6.12 2.26 10.43
CA TYR A 32 5.14 2.73 11.40
C TYR A 32 5.78 3.55 12.54
N PRO A 33 6.34 4.73 12.24
CA PRO A 33 6.93 5.57 13.29
C PRO A 33 5.89 6.05 14.31
N THR A 34 4.65 6.25 13.86
CA THR A 34 3.49 6.61 14.69
C THR A 34 2.20 6.17 14.01
N LEU A 35 1.12 6.01 14.78
CA LEU A 35 -0.24 6.03 14.23
C LEU A 35 -0.82 7.45 14.21
N GLY A 36 -0.20 8.38 14.96
CA GLY A 36 -0.64 9.76 15.11
C GLY A 36 -1.76 9.91 16.13
N LYS A 37 -2.23 11.16 16.23
CA LYS A 37 -3.45 11.55 16.93
C LYS A 37 -4.37 12.26 15.94
N TYR A 38 -5.65 12.35 16.28
CA TYR A 38 -6.61 13.15 15.54
C TYR A 38 -7.61 13.73 16.53
N ALA A 39 -7.81 15.04 16.49
CA ALA A 39 -8.66 15.77 17.44
C ALA A 39 -8.36 15.39 18.91
N ASN A 40 -7.07 15.31 19.26
CA ASN A 40 -6.54 14.89 20.57
C ASN A 40 -6.84 13.44 20.99
N GLN A 41 -7.41 12.62 20.11
CA GLN A 41 -7.61 11.18 20.34
C GLN A 41 -6.52 10.36 19.64
N ASP A 42 -6.08 9.30 20.28
CA ASP A 42 -5.13 8.37 19.70
C ASP A 42 -5.78 7.54 18.58
N ILE A 43 -5.05 7.39 17.48
CA ILE A 43 -5.50 6.56 16.36
C ILE A 43 -5.20 5.10 16.68
N THR A 44 -6.21 4.25 16.52
CA THR A 44 -6.11 2.81 16.80
C THR A 44 -5.60 2.03 15.60
N LYS A 45 -5.98 2.44 14.39
CA LYS A 45 -5.63 1.74 13.16
C LYS A 45 -5.64 2.67 11.95
N ILE A 46 -4.66 2.51 11.07
CA ILE A 46 -4.62 3.16 9.76
C ILE A 46 -4.97 2.09 8.72
N LEU A 47 -6.05 2.27 7.97
CA LEU A 47 -6.39 1.39 6.85
C LEU A 47 -5.69 1.80 5.55
N THR A 48 -5.52 3.10 5.35
CA THR A 48 -4.94 3.65 4.13
C THR A 48 -4.26 4.96 4.49
N ASP A 49 -3.04 5.16 3.99
CA ASP A 49 -2.25 6.37 4.15
C ASP A 49 -1.39 6.60 2.90
N ILE A 50 -2.07 6.71 1.77
CA ILE A 50 -1.46 6.83 0.46
C ILE A 50 -0.96 8.26 0.23
N VAL A 51 0.22 8.38 -0.36
CA VAL A 51 0.78 9.64 -0.83
C VAL A 51 0.85 9.60 -2.36
N ILE A 52 0.14 10.52 -3.02
CA ILE A 52 0.05 10.61 -4.48
C ILE A 52 0.68 11.93 -4.92
N PHE A 53 1.53 11.92 -5.94
CA PHE A 53 2.12 13.11 -6.54
C PHE A 53 1.98 13.08 -8.07
N PHE A 54 1.48 14.19 -8.62
CA PHE A 54 1.81 14.60 -9.98
C PHE A 54 3.07 15.46 -9.90
N GLY A 55 4.23 14.81 -9.99
CA GLY A 55 5.55 15.41 -9.91
C GLY A 55 5.88 16.21 -11.17
N GLY A 56 6.53 17.35 -11.01
CA GLY A 56 7.04 18.16 -12.13
C GLY A 56 8.51 18.51 -12.03
N THR A 57 9.06 18.64 -10.81
CA THR A 57 10.47 18.96 -10.62
C THR A 57 11.06 18.08 -9.52
N GLU A 58 12.27 17.59 -9.74
CA GLU A 58 13.02 16.81 -8.75
C GLU A 58 14.43 17.38 -8.54
N CYS A 59 14.99 17.12 -7.36
CA CYS A 59 16.34 17.54 -7.01
C CYS A 59 16.97 16.59 -6.00
N SER A 60 18.29 16.43 -6.04
CA SER A 60 19.07 15.78 -4.98
C SER A 60 20.13 16.75 -4.48
N ILE A 61 20.16 17.02 -3.18
CA ILE A 61 21.10 17.94 -2.54
C ILE A 61 21.96 17.16 -1.56
N SER A 62 23.27 17.31 -1.66
CA SER A 62 24.19 16.78 -0.64
C SER A 62 24.28 17.74 0.54
N THR A 63 24.16 17.19 1.74
CA THR A 63 24.32 17.91 3.02
C THR A 63 25.34 17.19 3.88
N ASP A 64 25.69 17.78 5.02
CA ASP A 64 26.64 17.17 5.97
C ASP A 64 26.10 15.88 6.61
N LYS A 65 24.77 15.73 6.71
CA LYS A 65 24.09 14.56 7.28
C LYS A 65 23.85 13.44 6.26
N GLY A 66 24.04 13.71 4.97
CA GLY A 66 23.69 12.80 3.89
C GLY A 66 23.04 13.54 2.73
N ILE A 67 22.40 12.81 1.84
CA ILE A 67 21.74 13.41 0.66
C ILE A 67 20.23 13.48 0.89
N ILE A 68 19.65 14.61 0.52
CA ILE A 68 18.22 14.87 0.56
C ILE A 68 17.69 14.88 -0.86
N HIS A 69 16.60 14.16 -1.08
CA HIS A 69 15.91 14.06 -2.34
C HIS A 69 14.57 14.78 -2.27
N PHE A 70 14.33 15.68 -3.22
CA PHE A 70 13.13 16.48 -3.33
C PHE A 70 12.33 16.08 -4.56
N LEU A 71 11.02 15.98 -4.38
CA LEU A 71 10.03 15.92 -5.46
C LEU A 71 9.02 17.04 -5.24
N PHE A 72 8.95 17.99 -6.16
CA PHE A 72 7.95 19.07 -6.17
C PHE A 72 6.88 18.78 -7.20
N GLY A 73 5.63 19.00 -6.82
CA GLY A 73 4.47 18.67 -7.64
C GLY A 73 3.15 18.84 -6.88
N LEU A 74 2.04 18.52 -7.55
CA LEU A 74 0.74 18.47 -6.90
C LEU A 74 0.66 17.15 -6.11
N GLY A 75 0.86 17.23 -4.81
CA GLY A 75 0.83 16.09 -3.91
C GLY A 75 -0.46 16.01 -3.09
N TYR A 76 -0.79 14.81 -2.65
CA TYR A 76 -1.98 14.54 -1.85
C TYR A 76 -1.68 13.41 -0.87
N TYR A 77 -1.78 13.71 0.42
CA TYR A 77 -1.76 12.70 1.46
C TYR A 77 -3.20 12.38 1.84
N TYR A 78 -3.63 11.15 1.60
CA TYR A 78 -4.98 10.69 1.90
C TYR A 78 -4.91 9.60 2.97
N THR A 79 -5.70 9.79 4.03
CA THR A 79 -5.74 8.87 5.16
C THR A 79 -7.16 8.37 5.41
N LYS A 80 -7.28 7.07 5.69
CA LYS A 80 -8.48 6.42 6.21
C LYS A 80 -8.08 5.64 7.45
N PHE A 81 -8.63 5.99 8.60
CA PHE A 81 -8.20 5.47 9.89
C PHE A 81 -9.35 5.34 10.88
N GLU A 82 -9.10 4.69 12.01
CA GLU A 82 -10.05 4.49 13.09
C GLU A 82 -9.55 5.16 14.38
N LEU A 83 -10.47 5.81 15.11
CA LEU A 83 -10.24 6.22 16.51
C LEU A 83 -10.82 5.19 17.50
N LYS A 84 -11.86 4.50 17.07
CA LYS A 84 -12.51 3.39 17.78
C LYS A 84 -12.87 2.35 16.73
N SER A 85 -12.74 1.07 17.10
CA SER A 85 -12.96 -0.03 16.16
C SER A 85 -14.32 0.07 15.46
N GLY A 86 -14.32 -0.04 14.13
CA GLY A 86 -15.54 -0.05 13.31
C GLY A 86 -16.05 1.32 12.87
N ARG A 87 -15.39 2.43 13.25
CA ARG A 87 -15.72 3.78 12.74
C ARG A 87 -14.54 4.38 12.00
N TYR A 88 -14.69 4.52 10.68
CA TYR A 88 -13.68 5.08 9.81
C TYR A 88 -13.84 6.58 9.66
N ILE A 89 -12.72 7.30 9.79
CA ILE A 89 -12.57 8.70 9.46
C ILE A 89 -11.68 8.79 8.25
N ILE A 90 -12.02 9.71 7.34
CA ILE A 90 -11.22 10.05 6.18
C ILE A 90 -10.73 11.48 6.38
N ASP A 91 -9.42 11.69 6.22
CA ASP A 91 -8.81 13.02 6.24
C ASP A 91 -7.70 13.10 5.19
N SER A 92 -7.44 14.31 4.69
CA SER A 92 -6.48 14.52 3.61
C SER A 92 -5.76 15.87 3.69
N ARG A 93 -4.57 15.92 3.11
CA ARG A 93 -3.69 17.11 3.09
C ARG A 93 -3.08 17.32 1.70
N GLN A 94 -3.13 18.54 1.22
CA GLN A 94 -2.54 18.96 -0.06
C GLN A 94 -1.04 19.23 0.10
N LEU A 95 -0.19 18.56 -0.66
CA LEU A 95 1.25 18.74 -0.57
C LEU A 95 1.77 19.47 -1.82
N SER A 96 2.75 20.36 -1.68
CA SER A 96 3.48 20.94 -2.81
C SER A 96 4.82 20.24 -3.07
N GLY A 97 5.24 19.35 -2.16
CA GLY A 97 6.45 18.58 -2.34
C GLY A 97 6.67 17.50 -1.28
N LEU A 98 7.67 16.67 -1.56
CA LEU A 98 8.08 15.51 -0.78
C LEU A 98 9.60 15.58 -0.57
N ILE A 99 10.03 15.37 0.66
CA ILE A 99 11.43 15.33 1.07
C ILE A 99 11.75 13.92 1.55
N LEU A 100 12.67 13.26 0.86
CA LEU A 100 13.16 11.93 1.21
C LEU A 100 14.64 12.05 1.61
N SER A 101 14.95 11.59 2.82
CA SER A 101 16.32 11.30 3.22
C SER A 101 16.86 10.11 2.41
N ASP A 102 18.17 10.04 2.27
CA ASP A 102 18.82 8.99 1.51
C ASP A 102 18.48 7.56 1.96
N PHE A 103 18.39 7.30 3.26
CA PHE A 103 18.02 5.98 3.77
C PHE A 103 16.57 5.59 3.44
N VAL A 104 15.61 6.54 3.43
CA VAL A 104 14.23 6.26 3.00
C VAL A 104 14.17 6.10 1.50
N TYR A 105 14.84 6.97 0.76
CA TYR A 105 14.94 6.87 -0.69
C TYR A 105 15.52 5.52 -1.12
N ASP A 106 16.62 5.08 -0.49
CA ASP A 106 17.26 3.80 -0.78
C ASP A 106 16.36 2.62 -0.41
N HIS A 107 15.58 2.73 0.67
CA HIS A 107 14.59 1.72 1.02
C HIS A 107 13.48 1.60 -0.03
N LEU A 108 13.01 2.71 -0.59
CA LEU A 108 12.06 2.71 -1.71
C LEU A 108 12.71 2.16 -2.99
N ALA A 109 13.95 2.56 -3.28
CA ALA A 109 14.68 2.20 -4.50
C ALA A 109 15.08 0.71 -4.58
N THR A 110 15.27 0.06 -3.42
CA THR A 110 15.63 -1.36 -3.29
C THR A 110 14.42 -2.27 -3.06
N SER A 111 13.22 -1.71 -3.03
CA SER A 111 11.98 -2.44 -2.82
C SER A 111 11.65 -3.42 -3.96
N LYS A 112 10.91 -4.49 -3.65
CA LYS A 112 10.74 -5.62 -4.56
C LYS A 112 9.78 -5.25 -5.69
N ARG A 113 10.20 -5.44 -6.94
CA ARG A 113 9.30 -5.25 -8.11
C ARG A 113 8.16 -6.26 -8.08
N ILE A 114 6.93 -5.77 -8.14
CA ILE A 114 5.72 -6.61 -8.22
C ILE A 114 5.44 -6.96 -9.69
N THR A 115 5.52 -5.96 -10.57
CA THR A 115 5.28 -6.09 -12.02
C THR A 115 6.28 -5.24 -12.80
N LEU A 116 6.32 -5.37 -14.13
CA LEU A 116 7.17 -4.55 -15.02
C LEU A 116 8.67 -4.67 -14.69
N GLN A 117 9.17 -5.89 -14.47
CA GLN A 117 10.56 -6.12 -14.02
C GLN A 117 11.61 -5.55 -14.98
N ASP A 118 11.38 -5.59 -16.28
CA ASP A 118 12.33 -5.13 -17.29
C ASP A 118 12.17 -3.64 -17.68
N ASP A 119 11.20 -2.93 -17.10
CA ASP A 119 10.98 -1.52 -17.45
C ASP A 119 11.88 -0.59 -16.64
N LYS A 120 12.75 0.18 -17.29
CA LYS A 120 13.63 1.13 -16.59
C LYS A 120 12.88 2.37 -16.13
N ASP A 121 11.93 2.86 -16.94
CA ASP A 121 11.28 4.16 -16.71
C ASP A 121 10.04 4.04 -15.83
N VAL A 122 9.36 2.90 -15.90
CA VAL A 122 8.21 2.59 -15.05
C VAL A 122 8.63 1.66 -13.92
N ILE A 123 8.51 2.14 -12.69
CA ILE A 123 8.85 1.37 -11.50
C ILE A 123 7.54 1.03 -10.81
N TYR A 124 7.29 -0.26 -10.61
CA TYR A 124 6.16 -0.74 -9.82
C TYR A 124 6.68 -1.74 -8.79
N THR A 125 6.80 -1.28 -7.55
CA THR A 125 7.16 -2.11 -6.39
C THR A 125 6.03 -2.16 -5.38
N ASP A 126 6.25 -2.89 -4.29
CA ASP A 126 5.36 -2.92 -3.13
C ASP A 126 5.26 -1.58 -2.40
N LYS A 127 6.30 -0.73 -2.51
CA LYS A 127 6.42 0.51 -1.73
C LYS A 127 6.31 1.78 -2.55
N VAL A 128 6.56 1.71 -3.86
CA VAL A 128 6.51 2.87 -4.73
C VAL A 128 6.06 2.50 -6.14
N VAL A 129 5.24 3.37 -6.71
CA VAL A 129 4.90 3.35 -8.13
C VAL A 129 5.35 4.67 -8.75
N LYS A 130 6.19 4.60 -9.79
CA LYS A 130 6.64 5.73 -10.59
C LYS A 130 6.32 5.44 -12.06
N VAL A 131 5.62 6.37 -12.69
CA VAL A 131 5.22 6.29 -14.10
C VAL A 131 5.49 7.65 -14.74
N PRO A 132 6.28 7.75 -15.82
CA PRO A 132 6.38 8.98 -16.60
C PRO A 132 5.00 9.36 -17.13
N VAL A 133 4.66 10.66 -17.11
CA VAL A 133 3.36 11.13 -17.64
C VAL A 133 3.26 10.82 -19.15
N ASP A 134 4.35 11.06 -19.88
CA ASP A 134 4.44 10.73 -21.30
C ASP A 134 5.02 9.33 -21.51
N LEU A 135 4.24 8.44 -22.12
CA LEU A 135 4.66 7.08 -22.50
C LEU A 135 4.81 6.90 -24.02
N SER A 136 4.74 7.99 -24.80
CA SER A 136 4.77 7.95 -26.28
C SER A 136 6.01 7.27 -26.86
N PHE A 137 7.11 7.25 -26.12
CA PHE A 137 8.36 6.60 -26.50
C PHE A 137 8.33 5.06 -26.37
N LYS A 138 7.29 4.48 -25.76
CA LYS A 138 7.13 3.02 -25.62
C LYS A 138 6.25 2.47 -26.74
N SER A 139 6.47 1.21 -27.12
CA SER A 139 5.62 0.52 -28.10
C SER A 139 4.17 0.40 -27.60
N ASN A 140 3.20 0.38 -28.52
CA ASN A 140 1.77 0.28 -28.19
C ASN A 140 1.47 -0.93 -27.29
N ASN A 141 2.06 -2.09 -27.57
CA ASN A 141 1.89 -3.30 -26.75
C ASN A 141 2.38 -3.08 -25.31
N ARG A 142 3.52 -2.39 -25.15
CA ARG A 142 4.07 -2.09 -23.83
C ARG A 142 3.23 -1.06 -23.09
N GLN A 143 2.74 -0.03 -23.78
CA GLN A 143 1.80 0.93 -23.23
C GLN A 143 0.52 0.24 -22.74
N THR A 144 -0.10 -0.63 -23.53
CA THR A 144 -1.30 -1.40 -23.14
C THR A 144 -1.04 -2.26 -21.91
N PHE A 145 0.12 -2.93 -21.83
CA PHE A 145 0.48 -3.72 -20.65
C PHE A 145 0.65 -2.85 -19.39
N ILE A 146 1.34 -1.71 -19.50
CA ILE A 146 1.50 -0.74 -18.40
C ILE A 146 0.14 -0.22 -17.93
N LYS A 147 -0.74 0.15 -18.87
CA LYS A 147 -2.11 0.60 -18.60
C LYS A 147 -2.89 -0.45 -17.82
N GLY A 148 -2.92 -1.69 -18.31
CA GLY A 148 -3.63 -2.79 -17.65
C GLY A 148 -3.10 -3.10 -16.25
N ALA A 149 -1.77 -3.10 -16.08
CA ALA A 149 -1.12 -3.34 -14.78
C ALA A 149 -1.45 -2.23 -13.77
N LEU A 150 -1.35 -0.96 -14.16
CA LEU A 150 -1.66 0.17 -13.29
C LEU A 150 -3.15 0.25 -12.97
N MET A 151 -4.03 -0.01 -13.93
CA MET A 151 -5.47 -0.02 -13.68
C MET A 151 -5.84 -1.05 -12.61
N ARG A 152 -5.34 -2.28 -12.73
CA ARG A 152 -5.65 -3.37 -11.81
C ARG A 152 -5.05 -3.17 -10.41
N ASN A 153 -3.80 -2.73 -10.34
CA ASN A 153 -3.03 -2.81 -9.10
C ASN A 153 -2.95 -1.47 -8.35
N LEU A 154 -3.21 -0.33 -9.04
CA LEU A 154 -3.10 1.00 -8.46
C LEU A 154 -4.41 1.79 -8.57
N PHE A 155 -4.93 2.01 -9.78
CA PHE A 155 -6.09 2.89 -9.95
C PHE A 155 -7.39 2.31 -9.38
N ILE A 156 -7.64 1.00 -9.52
CA ILE A 156 -8.84 0.38 -8.93
C ILE A 156 -8.77 0.36 -7.40
N PRO A 157 -7.68 -0.11 -6.75
CA PRO A 157 -7.59 -0.14 -5.29
C PRO A 157 -7.64 1.25 -4.64
N TYR A 158 -7.06 2.26 -5.27
CA TYR A 158 -6.95 3.63 -4.74
C TYR A 158 -7.83 4.63 -5.49
N LYS A 159 -8.92 4.14 -6.10
CA LYS A 159 -9.83 4.95 -6.94
C LYS A 159 -10.33 6.18 -6.19
N ASP A 160 -10.84 5.98 -4.98
CA ASP A 160 -11.46 7.05 -4.19
C ASP A 160 -10.45 8.16 -3.87
N SER A 161 -9.24 7.80 -3.44
CA SER A 161 -8.16 8.77 -3.13
C SER A 161 -7.75 9.58 -4.36
N ILE A 162 -7.64 8.93 -5.53
CA ILE A 162 -7.26 9.60 -6.78
C ILE A 162 -8.38 10.52 -7.26
N LEU A 163 -9.64 10.09 -7.19
CA LEU A 163 -10.79 10.92 -7.55
C LEU A 163 -10.94 12.13 -6.63
N GLU A 164 -10.74 11.96 -5.32
CA GLU A 164 -10.77 13.05 -4.35
C GLU A 164 -9.64 14.05 -4.61
N MET A 165 -8.43 13.57 -4.88
CA MET A 165 -7.30 14.42 -5.28
C MET A 165 -7.64 15.23 -6.54
N MET A 166 -8.17 14.59 -7.59
CA MET A 166 -8.54 15.30 -8.82
C MET A 166 -9.66 16.32 -8.60
N LYS A 167 -10.67 16.00 -7.76
CA LYS A 167 -11.71 16.95 -7.37
C LYS A 167 -11.10 18.16 -6.63
N THR A 168 -10.15 17.91 -5.73
CA THR A 168 -9.43 18.95 -5.00
C THR A 168 -8.62 19.82 -5.94
N ILE A 169 -7.91 19.24 -6.92
CA ILE A 169 -7.14 19.99 -7.93
C ILE A 169 -8.05 20.83 -8.83
N LYS A 170 -9.31 20.49 -9.05
CA LYS A 170 -10.24 21.34 -9.81
C LYS A 170 -10.75 22.56 -9.03
N GLN A 171 -10.65 22.57 -7.71
CA GLN A 171 -11.05 23.72 -6.90
C GLN A 171 -10.05 24.89 -7.05
N GLY A 172 -10.55 26.12 -7.17
CA GLY A 172 -9.69 27.30 -7.41
C GLY A 172 -8.81 27.69 -6.22
N ASN A 173 -9.21 27.35 -5.00
CA ASN A 173 -8.55 27.73 -3.75
C ASN A 173 -7.56 26.67 -3.22
N THR A 174 -7.14 25.72 -4.05
CA THR A 174 -6.22 24.64 -3.65
C THR A 174 -4.91 24.73 -4.37
N TYR A 175 -3.82 24.36 -3.69
CA TYR A 175 -2.44 24.53 -4.19
C TYR A 175 -2.08 25.98 -4.54
N ASP A 176 -2.65 26.96 -3.84
CA ASP A 176 -2.35 28.37 -4.04
C ASP A 176 -1.06 28.76 -3.30
N ILE A 177 0.09 28.47 -3.91
CA ILE A 177 1.40 28.69 -3.29
C ILE A 177 1.67 30.17 -3.02
N LYS A 178 1.04 31.09 -3.75
CA LYS A 178 1.26 32.53 -3.53
C LYS A 178 0.69 32.97 -2.18
N ASN A 179 -0.48 32.45 -1.83
CA ASN A 179 -1.18 32.81 -0.60
C ASN A 179 -0.89 31.84 0.55
N ASP A 180 -0.88 30.53 0.30
CA ASP A 180 -0.70 29.49 1.32
C ASP A 180 0.76 29.06 1.51
N GLY A 181 1.65 29.42 0.59
CA GLY A 181 3.04 28.97 0.58
C GLY A 181 3.20 27.47 0.28
N HIS A 182 4.38 26.93 0.59
CA HIS A 182 4.67 25.51 0.38
C HIS A 182 4.14 24.62 1.52
N MET A 183 3.88 23.35 1.20
CA MET A 183 3.56 22.30 2.16
C MET A 183 4.30 21.02 1.79
N LEU A 184 5.30 20.62 2.60
CA LEU A 184 6.23 19.54 2.28
C LEU A 184 6.10 18.38 3.27
N LEU A 185 5.85 17.17 2.76
CA LEU A 185 5.93 15.95 3.57
C LEU A 185 7.40 15.52 3.69
N SER A 186 7.88 15.27 4.90
CA SER A 186 9.31 15.15 5.16
C SER A 186 9.75 13.89 5.88
N THR A 187 10.87 13.33 5.42
CA THR A 187 11.70 12.36 6.15
C THR A 187 13.10 12.90 6.44
N HIS A 188 13.28 14.23 6.36
CA HIS A 188 14.52 14.88 6.77
C HIS A 188 14.87 14.50 8.22
N TRP A 189 16.16 14.39 8.55
CA TRP A 189 16.60 13.96 9.89
C TRP A 189 15.97 14.78 11.02
N ASP A 190 15.88 16.10 10.85
CA ASP A 190 15.33 17.00 11.87
C ASP A 190 13.80 17.12 11.82
N TYR A 191 13.19 16.71 10.70
CA TYR A 191 11.75 16.82 10.44
C TYR A 191 11.15 15.47 10.05
N TYR A 192 11.62 14.40 10.72
CA TYR A 192 11.28 13.04 10.33
C TYR A 192 9.81 12.73 10.60
N ASN A 193 9.10 12.29 9.55
CA ASN A 193 7.67 12.01 9.55
C ASN A 193 6.83 13.24 9.97
N LYS A 194 7.16 14.40 9.43
CA LYS A 194 6.44 15.67 9.67
C LYS A 194 6.00 16.32 8.37
N ILE A 195 4.97 17.16 8.44
CA ILE A 195 4.61 18.07 7.33
C ILE A 195 5.09 19.46 7.68
N LEU A 196 5.89 20.06 6.81
CA LEU A 196 6.37 21.44 6.94
C LEU A 196 5.44 22.38 6.17
N ILE A 197 4.98 23.44 6.80
CA ILE A 197 4.08 24.43 6.19
C ILE A 197 4.66 25.85 6.27
N SER A 198 4.21 26.70 5.36
CA SER A 198 4.52 28.13 5.34
C SER A 198 3.79 28.88 6.44
N SER A 199 4.44 29.93 6.95
CA SER A 199 3.85 30.86 7.92
C SER A 199 2.76 31.75 7.30
N LYS A 200 2.65 31.79 5.97
CA LYS A 200 1.62 32.55 5.24
C LYS A 200 0.22 31.95 5.36
N ARG A 201 0.12 30.65 5.70
CA ARG A 201 -1.15 29.92 5.72
C ARG A 201 -1.95 30.19 6.98
N ASN A 202 -3.28 30.20 6.86
CA ASN A 202 -4.17 30.38 8.00
C ASN A 202 -4.21 29.11 8.90
N TYR A 203 -3.82 29.27 10.16
CA TYR A 203 -3.44 28.20 11.09
C TYR A 203 -4.58 27.30 11.59
N ALA A 204 -5.81 27.83 11.68
CA ALA A 204 -6.88 27.25 12.50
C ALA A 204 -7.30 25.82 12.12
N ASN A 205 -7.18 25.45 10.84
CA ASN A 205 -7.66 24.14 10.34
C ASN A 205 -6.54 23.13 10.06
N TYR A 206 -5.29 23.59 9.89
CA TYR A 206 -4.19 22.77 9.36
C TYR A 206 -3.17 22.30 10.40
N ILE A 207 -3.15 22.86 11.62
CA ILE A 207 -2.29 22.38 12.71
C ILE A 207 -2.83 21.05 13.29
N ASN A 208 -4.09 20.70 13.01
CA ASN A 208 -4.68 19.47 13.50
C ASN A 208 -3.86 18.26 13.06
N SER A 209 -3.48 17.46 14.06
CA SER A 209 -2.80 16.19 13.87
C SER A 209 -3.57 15.31 12.89
N ILE A 210 -2.83 14.67 11.99
CA ILE A 210 -3.34 13.75 10.98
C ILE A 210 -2.74 12.37 11.23
N ALA A 211 -3.50 11.34 10.88
CA ALA A 211 -3.05 9.95 10.97
C ALA A 211 -1.70 9.74 10.28
N GLY A 212 -0.86 8.91 10.89
CA GLY A 212 0.44 8.51 10.32
C GLY A 212 1.53 9.59 10.35
N ILE A 213 1.23 10.84 10.73
CA ILE A 213 2.19 11.95 10.80
C ILE A 213 2.44 12.33 12.26
N ASN A 214 3.71 12.63 12.60
CA ASN A 214 4.09 13.02 13.96
C ASN A 214 3.56 14.41 14.32
N GLU A 215 3.79 15.38 13.44
CA GLU A 215 3.52 16.80 13.70
C GLU A 215 3.47 17.59 12.38
N ILE A 216 2.79 18.73 12.42
CA ILE A 216 2.77 19.73 11.35
C ILE A 216 3.51 20.96 11.87
N ASN A 217 4.68 21.26 11.28
CA ASN A 217 5.59 22.30 11.76
C ASN A 217 5.62 23.49 10.79
N LEU A 218 5.77 24.68 11.35
CA LEU A 218 6.05 25.89 10.58
C LEU A 218 7.53 25.95 10.23
N GLY A 219 7.85 26.68 9.16
CA GLY A 219 9.24 27.00 8.81
C GLY A 219 9.71 26.49 7.46
N VAL A 220 8.77 26.14 6.56
CA VAL A 220 9.14 25.61 5.24
C VAL A 220 9.86 26.64 4.37
N ASP A 221 9.54 27.92 4.55
CA ASP A 221 10.08 29.00 3.71
C ASP A 221 11.55 29.24 4.07
N GLU A 222 11.87 29.28 5.36
CA GLU A 222 13.23 29.33 5.88
C GLU A 222 14.01 28.10 5.40
N PHE A 223 13.46 26.90 5.57
CA PHE A 223 14.09 25.65 5.15
C PHE A 223 14.40 25.62 3.64
N LEU A 224 13.48 26.07 2.79
CA LEU A 224 13.72 26.16 1.34
C LEU A 224 14.73 27.25 0.99
N SER A 225 14.71 28.40 1.68
CA SER A 225 15.66 29.50 1.44
C SER A 225 17.10 29.18 1.82
N GLU A 226 17.30 28.28 2.79
CA GLU A 226 18.62 27.76 3.16
C GLU A 226 19.22 26.87 2.06
N LEU A 227 18.38 26.09 1.37
CA LEU A 227 18.80 25.08 0.40
C LEU A 227 18.79 25.59 -1.06
N PHE A 228 17.87 26.48 -1.40
CA PHE A 228 17.64 26.96 -2.76
C PHE A 228 17.83 28.48 -2.86
N SER A 229 18.28 28.94 -4.03
CA SER A 229 18.23 30.38 -4.34
C SER A 229 16.79 30.82 -4.62
N ASN A 230 16.47 32.09 -4.37
CA ASN A 230 15.15 32.65 -4.66
C ASN A 230 14.71 32.41 -6.12
N SER A 231 15.64 32.42 -7.07
CA SER A 231 15.38 32.08 -8.47
C SER A 231 14.88 30.65 -8.68
N LYS A 232 15.45 29.68 -7.96
CA LYS A 232 15.05 28.27 -8.00
C LYS A 232 13.71 28.03 -7.32
N ILE A 233 13.46 28.72 -6.21
CA ILE A 233 12.16 28.69 -5.54
C ILE A 233 11.09 29.22 -6.50
N SER A 234 11.34 30.35 -7.16
CA SER A 234 10.44 30.91 -8.17
C SER A 234 10.21 29.96 -9.36
N GLU A 235 11.23 29.20 -9.77
CA GLU A 235 11.10 28.17 -10.82
C GLU A 235 10.18 27.02 -10.36
N ILE A 236 10.36 26.53 -9.13
CA ILE A 236 9.52 25.49 -8.53
C ILE A 236 8.05 25.97 -8.45
N GLU A 237 7.83 27.19 -7.96
CA GLU A 237 6.49 27.80 -7.87
C GLU A 237 5.83 27.92 -9.24
N LYS A 238 6.56 28.40 -10.25
CA LYS A 238 6.07 28.52 -11.62
C LYS A 238 5.66 27.17 -12.19
N ASN A 239 6.46 26.13 -11.97
CA ASN A 239 6.16 24.78 -12.43
C ASN A 239 4.91 24.22 -11.73
N LEU A 240 4.78 24.42 -10.42
CA LEU A 240 3.59 23.99 -9.66
C LEU A 240 2.31 24.67 -10.16
N ILE A 241 2.37 25.99 -10.44
CA ILE A 241 1.24 26.72 -11.03
C ILE A 241 0.90 26.15 -12.42
N GLN A 242 1.91 25.84 -13.24
CA GLN A 242 1.69 25.21 -14.54
C GLN A 242 1.02 23.84 -14.41
N LEU A 243 1.50 22.98 -13.50
CA LEU A 243 0.87 21.69 -13.22
C LEU A 243 -0.58 21.88 -12.79
N LYS A 244 -0.83 22.77 -11.82
CA LYS A 244 -2.17 23.07 -11.31
C LYS A 244 -3.12 23.48 -12.43
N ASN A 245 -2.69 24.40 -13.28
CA ASN A 245 -3.50 24.84 -14.42
C ASN A 245 -3.84 23.68 -15.35
N VAL A 246 -2.85 22.86 -15.73
CA VAL A 246 -3.08 21.69 -16.60
C VAL A 246 -4.03 20.68 -15.96
N TYR A 247 -3.75 20.21 -14.74
CA TYR A 247 -4.58 19.18 -14.11
C TYR A 247 -5.99 19.68 -13.74
N SER A 248 -6.19 20.99 -13.57
CA SER A 248 -7.51 21.57 -13.31
C SER A 248 -8.43 21.56 -14.53
N ILE A 249 -7.89 21.68 -15.75
CA ILE A 249 -8.67 21.73 -17.00
C ILE A 249 -8.89 20.36 -17.64
N ILE A 250 -8.14 19.34 -17.23
CA ILE A 250 -8.23 18.02 -17.85
C ILE A 250 -9.54 17.34 -17.46
N ASP A 251 -10.26 16.89 -18.48
CA ASP A 251 -11.35 15.95 -18.33
C ASP A 251 -10.80 14.53 -18.26
N TYR A 252 -11.37 13.68 -17.41
CA TYR A 252 -10.96 12.29 -17.30
C TYR A 252 -12.19 11.42 -17.08
N ASP A 253 -12.08 10.15 -17.44
CA ASP A 253 -13.13 9.17 -17.19
C ASP A 253 -12.94 8.57 -15.78
N PRO A 254 -13.91 8.73 -14.86
CA PRO A 254 -13.85 8.13 -13.53
C PRO A 254 -13.80 6.58 -13.54
N MET A 255 -14.20 5.92 -14.63
CA MET A 255 -14.07 4.48 -14.82
C MET A 255 -12.70 4.08 -15.37
N TYR A 256 -12.01 4.98 -16.06
CA TYR A 256 -10.70 4.77 -16.65
C TYR A 256 -9.72 5.89 -16.24
N LEU A 257 -9.26 5.82 -14.98
CA LEU A 257 -8.39 6.86 -14.38
C LEU A 257 -7.04 7.01 -15.07
N PHE A 258 -6.58 6.01 -15.83
CA PHE A 258 -5.37 6.16 -16.64
C PHE A 258 -5.50 7.28 -17.70
N SER A 259 -6.73 7.63 -18.11
CA SER A 259 -6.99 8.78 -19.00
C SER A 259 -6.44 10.12 -18.46
N ILE A 260 -6.27 10.24 -17.13
CA ILE A 260 -5.60 11.40 -16.52
C ILE A 260 -4.20 11.56 -17.10
N LEU A 261 -3.40 10.49 -17.13
CA LEU A 261 -2.02 10.55 -17.63
C LEU A 261 -1.98 10.76 -19.15
N GLU A 262 -2.83 10.06 -19.90
CA GLU A 262 -2.90 10.17 -21.38
C GLU A 262 -3.24 11.58 -21.86
N LYS A 263 -4.17 12.24 -21.18
CA LYS A 263 -4.55 13.61 -21.55
C LYS A 263 -3.52 14.61 -21.05
N THR A 264 -2.95 14.38 -19.88
CA THR A 264 -1.90 15.26 -19.33
C THR A 264 -0.65 15.27 -20.22
N SER A 265 -0.24 14.13 -20.79
CA SER A 265 0.94 14.06 -21.65
C SER A 265 0.86 14.94 -22.90
N GLN A 266 -0.34 15.34 -23.32
CA GLN A 266 -0.54 16.27 -24.44
C GLN A 266 -0.09 17.70 -24.07
N TYR A 267 -0.27 18.10 -22.82
CA TYR A 267 0.05 19.43 -22.29
C TYR A 267 1.44 19.49 -21.65
N LEU A 268 1.84 18.41 -20.98
CA LEU A 268 3.10 18.28 -20.26
C LEU A 268 4.02 17.30 -20.97
N LYS A 269 4.52 17.72 -22.14
CA LYS A 269 5.58 16.97 -22.82
C LYS A 269 6.81 16.97 -21.92
N SER A 270 7.22 15.80 -21.44
CA SER A 270 8.50 15.67 -20.76
C SER A 270 9.60 16.03 -21.77
N PRO A 271 10.54 16.94 -21.45
CA PRO A 271 11.72 17.10 -22.28
C PRO A 271 12.40 15.73 -22.32
N GLY A 272 12.38 15.09 -23.50
CA GLY A 272 12.89 13.75 -23.71
C GLY A 272 14.41 13.68 -23.48
N LYS A 273 14.85 13.81 -22.24
CA LYS A 273 16.16 13.31 -21.83
C LYS A 273 15.98 11.81 -21.68
N ARG A 274 16.28 11.12 -22.78
CA ARG A 274 16.65 9.71 -22.76
C ARG A 274 17.51 9.49 -21.51
N ILE A 275 17.17 8.50 -20.70
CA ILE A 275 18.22 7.79 -19.96
C ILE A 275 19.06 7.19 -21.08
N ILE A 276 20.12 7.91 -21.48
CA ILE A 276 21.00 7.48 -22.55
C ILE A 276 21.52 6.12 -22.11
N ASP A 277 21.31 5.09 -22.93
CA ASP A 277 21.94 3.77 -22.79
C ASP A 277 23.47 3.93 -22.98
N ASN A 278 24.11 4.58 -22.02
CA ASN A 278 25.55 4.70 -21.92
C ASN A 278 25.96 4.08 -20.59
N LYS A 279 26.04 2.74 -20.56
CA LYS A 279 27.28 2.04 -20.20
C LYS A 279 27.12 0.52 -20.30
N LYS A 280 28.04 -0.03 -21.08
CA LYS A 280 28.48 -1.42 -21.10
C LYS A 280 28.61 -1.98 -19.68
N GLY A 281 28.10 -3.19 -19.49
CA GLY A 281 28.54 -4.19 -18.52
C GLY A 281 29.07 -3.66 -17.17
N ILE A 282 28.19 -3.17 -16.31
CA ILE A 282 28.46 -3.20 -14.88
C ILE A 282 27.59 -4.34 -14.34
N LYS A 283 28.21 -5.42 -13.89
CA LYS A 283 27.54 -6.48 -13.14
C LYS A 283 26.90 -5.82 -11.91
N GLN A 284 25.59 -5.54 -11.98
CA GLN A 284 24.82 -5.00 -10.86
C GLN A 284 24.70 -6.10 -9.81
N SER A 285 25.55 -6.06 -8.77
CA SER A 285 25.41 -6.94 -7.61
C SER A 285 24.30 -6.50 -6.65
N VAL A 286 23.70 -5.32 -6.88
CA VAL A 286 22.63 -4.74 -6.06
C VAL A 286 21.49 -4.28 -6.97
N GLN A 287 20.29 -4.85 -6.83
CA GLN A 287 19.08 -4.48 -7.58
C GLN A 287 18.47 -3.17 -7.04
N LYS A 288 19.18 -2.05 -7.18
CA LYS A 288 18.65 -0.71 -6.83
C LYS A 288 18.13 -0.03 -8.10
N ASN A 289 16.91 0.52 -8.04
CA ASN A 289 16.32 1.28 -9.15
C ASN A 289 16.38 2.78 -8.88
N SER A 290 16.72 3.61 -9.86
CA SER A 290 16.70 5.07 -9.65
C SER A 290 15.28 5.60 -9.74
N LEU A 291 14.76 6.10 -8.62
CA LEU A 291 13.45 6.78 -8.58
C LEU A 291 13.55 8.19 -9.16
N PHE A 292 14.64 8.93 -8.91
CA PHE A 292 14.88 10.26 -9.47
C PHE A 292 16.09 10.25 -10.42
N ILE A 293 16.04 11.03 -11.49
CA ILE A 293 17.14 11.22 -12.45
C ILE A 293 18.35 11.83 -11.74
N THR A 294 18.11 12.79 -10.83
CA THR A 294 19.15 13.42 -10.00
C THR A 294 19.85 12.46 -9.02
N ALA A 295 19.39 11.21 -8.90
CA ALA A 295 19.94 10.20 -8.00
C ALA A 295 20.55 9.00 -8.72
N GLU A 296 20.63 9.01 -10.06
CA GLU A 296 21.16 7.90 -10.87
C GLU A 296 22.63 7.57 -10.56
N ASN A 297 23.43 8.56 -10.15
CA ASN A 297 24.82 8.35 -9.75
C ASN A 297 24.97 7.53 -8.45
N ARG A 298 23.87 7.21 -7.75
CA ARG A 298 23.85 6.48 -6.48
C ARG A 298 23.37 5.04 -6.59
N LEU A 299 23.29 4.47 -7.78
CA LEU A 299 22.83 3.08 -7.96
C LEU A 299 23.66 2.04 -7.19
N ASN A 300 24.94 2.36 -6.93
CA ASN A 300 25.87 1.43 -6.28
C ASN A 300 26.05 1.67 -4.77
N SER A 301 25.34 2.64 -4.18
CA SER A 301 25.41 2.91 -2.74
C SER A 301 24.07 2.65 -2.07
N ILE A 302 24.10 2.06 -0.88
CA ILE A 302 22.93 1.91 0.00
C ILE A 302 23.31 2.50 1.35
N VAL A 303 22.53 3.49 1.80
CA VAL A 303 22.65 4.04 3.14
C VAL A 303 21.85 3.17 4.10
N PRO A 304 22.46 2.63 5.17
CA PRO A 304 21.73 1.85 6.16
C PRO A 304 20.75 2.73 6.92
N TRP A 305 19.68 2.10 7.42
CA TRP A 305 18.69 2.80 8.21
C TRP A 305 19.28 3.26 9.55
N PRO A 306 19.18 4.54 9.93
CA PRO A 306 19.75 5.03 11.19
C PRO A 306 19.05 4.42 12.41
N ILE A 307 19.84 4.06 13.43
CA ILE A 307 19.33 3.46 14.68
C ILE A 307 18.36 4.41 15.41
N SER A 308 18.56 5.72 15.28
CA SER A 308 17.71 6.76 15.88
C SER A 308 16.26 6.71 15.39
N PHE A 309 16.01 6.21 14.18
CA PHE A 309 14.68 6.10 13.60
C PHE A 309 14.19 4.65 13.69
N LYS A 310 13.81 4.20 14.89
CA LYS A 310 13.42 2.80 15.11
C LYS A 310 12.18 2.43 14.29
N ARG A 311 12.32 1.46 13.37
CA ARG A 311 11.20 0.85 12.66
C ARG A 311 10.47 -0.13 13.57
N ARG A 312 9.15 -0.12 13.50
CA ARG A 312 8.24 -1.02 14.21
C ARG A 312 7.33 -1.72 13.21
N LYS A 313 6.84 -2.90 13.56
CA LYS A 313 5.73 -3.52 12.83
C LYS A 313 4.41 -2.93 13.34
N GLU A 314 3.42 -2.76 12.47
CA GLU A 314 2.10 -2.22 12.83
C GLU A 314 1.51 -2.91 14.09
N ALA A 315 1.61 -4.24 14.14
CA ALA A 315 1.14 -5.05 15.27
C ALA A 315 1.81 -4.70 16.60
N GLU A 316 3.08 -4.30 16.61
CA GLU A 316 3.80 -3.94 17.84
C GLU A 316 3.23 -2.64 18.45
N ILE A 317 2.76 -1.70 17.62
CA ILE A 317 2.24 -0.41 18.09
C ILE A 317 0.82 -0.55 18.60
N VAL A 318 0.00 -1.36 17.92
CA VAL A 318 -1.37 -1.64 18.34
C VAL A 318 -1.38 -2.39 19.68
N HIS A 319 -0.48 -3.36 19.87
CA HIS A 319 -0.36 -4.11 21.14
C HIS A 319 0.22 -3.31 22.31
N PHE A 320 1.15 -2.38 22.05
CA PHE A 320 1.68 -1.53 23.12
C PHE A 320 0.60 -0.62 23.72
N LYS A 321 -0.43 -0.24 22.94
CA LYS A 321 -1.51 0.64 23.39
C LYS A 321 -2.66 -0.11 24.07
N SER A 322 -3.01 -1.32 23.62
CA SER A 322 -4.03 -2.14 24.29
C SER A 322 -3.65 -2.45 25.75
N ASN A 323 -2.36 -2.67 26.02
CA ASN A 323 -1.87 -2.96 27.38
C ASN A 323 -1.77 -1.71 28.28
N SER A 324 -1.76 -0.50 27.71
CA SER A 324 -1.77 0.74 28.51
C SER A 324 -3.17 1.18 28.91
N GLU A 325 -4.20 0.83 28.13
CA GLU A 325 -5.60 1.15 28.46
C GLU A 325 -6.21 0.14 29.45
N GLU A 326 -5.80 -1.14 29.44
CA GLU A 326 -6.26 -2.13 30.45
C GLU A 326 -5.74 -1.88 31.88
N ASN A 327 -4.74 -1.01 32.06
CA ASN A 327 -4.14 -0.72 33.37
C ASN A 327 -4.72 0.52 34.08
N GLN A 328 -5.77 1.16 33.53
CA GLN A 328 -6.46 2.29 34.20
C GLN A 328 -7.89 2.00 34.66
N GLU A 329 -8.48 0.83 34.35
CA GLU A 329 -9.84 0.47 34.83
C GLU A 329 -9.87 -0.59 35.97
N ASN A 330 -8.72 -1.10 36.43
CA ASN A 330 -8.67 -2.11 37.50
C ASN A 330 -8.08 -1.59 38.81
N GLN A 331 -8.61 -0.47 39.31
CA GLN A 331 -8.55 -0.14 40.73
C GLN A 331 -9.94 0.26 41.20
N ILE A 332 -10.76 -0.72 41.57
CA ILE A 332 -11.73 -0.68 42.68
C ILE A 332 -12.28 -2.12 42.83
N ASN A 333 -12.21 -2.60 44.07
CA ASN A 333 -12.78 -3.83 44.65
C ASN A 333 -11.91 -5.10 44.69
N ASN A 334 -11.28 -5.24 45.86
CA ASN A 334 -10.91 -6.47 46.57
C ASN A 334 -12.00 -7.56 46.42
N SER A 335 -11.67 -8.85 46.27
CA SER A 335 -11.21 -9.72 47.37
C SER A 335 -10.74 -11.09 46.84
N PRO A 336 -9.99 -11.86 47.65
CA PRO A 336 -9.10 -12.92 47.18
C PRO A 336 -9.79 -14.29 47.15
N SER A 337 -9.52 -15.08 46.11
CA SER A 337 -9.80 -16.52 46.16
C SER A 337 -8.81 -17.32 45.34
N ASN A 338 -7.97 -18.05 46.07
CA ASN A 338 -7.42 -19.37 45.77
C ASN A 338 -6.44 -19.48 44.60
N ILE A 339 -5.17 -19.29 44.98
CA ILE A 339 -4.00 -19.93 44.38
C ILE A 339 -4.22 -21.46 44.44
N TYR A 340 -4.52 -22.08 43.30
CA TYR A 340 -4.18 -23.48 43.09
C TYR A 340 -2.80 -23.53 42.45
N ASN A 341 -1.82 -23.96 43.25
CA ASN A 341 -0.55 -24.47 42.78
C ASN A 341 -0.83 -25.72 41.92
N ILE A 342 -0.58 -25.61 40.62
CA ILE A 342 -0.29 -26.76 39.78
C ILE A 342 1.13 -26.56 39.28
N GLU A 343 2.07 -27.09 40.07
CA GLU A 343 3.41 -27.42 39.60
C GLU A 343 3.30 -28.45 38.47
N GLY A 344 4.09 -28.28 37.41
CA GLY A 344 4.37 -29.35 36.46
C GLY A 344 3.73 -29.24 35.08
N TYR A 345 3.83 -28.08 34.41
CA TYR A 345 3.87 -28.08 32.95
C TYR A 345 5.00 -27.20 32.44
N ASN A 346 6.01 -27.85 31.87
CA ASN A 346 7.01 -27.22 31.03
C ASN A 346 6.31 -26.47 29.90
N THR A 347 6.23 -25.14 30.01
CA THR A 347 5.79 -24.26 28.93
C THR A 347 6.71 -24.44 27.72
N PRO A 348 6.20 -24.89 26.56
CA PRO A 348 6.93 -24.76 25.31
C PRO A 348 7.07 -23.27 24.99
N LYS A 349 8.23 -22.90 24.46
CA LYS A 349 8.56 -21.54 24.03
C LYS A 349 7.45 -20.98 23.12
N ASN A 350 7.21 -19.67 23.28
CA ASN A 350 6.37 -18.82 22.44
C ASN A 350 6.33 -19.24 20.97
N ASP A 351 5.17 -19.74 20.51
CA ASP A 351 4.76 -19.69 19.11
C ASP A 351 3.23 -19.48 19.06
N ASP A 352 2.85 -18.32 18.51
CA ASP A 352 1.53 -17.86 18.06
C ASP A 352 0.30 -18.12 18.96
N PHE A 353 -0.21 -17.03 19.57
CA PHE A 353 -1.58 -16.95 20.09
C PHE A 353 -2.60 -17.04 18.91
N ILE A 354 -2.85 -18.26 18.44
CA ILE A 354 -3.95 -18.57 17.51
C ILE A 354 -5.16 -18.98 18.35
N LEU A 355 -6.27 -18.23 18.24
CA LEU A 355 -7.57 -18.59 18.82
C LEU A 355 -7.87 -20.07 18.55
N LYS A 356 -8.40 -20.83 19.52
CA LYS A 356 -8.68 -22.28 19.37
C LYS A 356 -9.44 -22.62 18.08
N THR A 357 -10.31 -21.72 17.62
CA THR A 357 -11.13 -21.86 16.40
C THR A 357 -10.35 -21.68 15.08
N MET A 358 -9.14 -21.13 15.14
CA MET A 358 -8.24 -20.91 14.00
C MET A 358 -7.07 -21.90 13.95
N ARG A 359 -6.91 -22.76 14.97
CA ARG A 359 -5.90 -23.83 14.95
C ARG A 359 -6.38 -24.95 14.03
N CYS A 360 -5.52 -25.34 13.09
CA CYS A 360 -5.73 -26.54 12.28
C CYS A 360 -5.23 -27.75 13.07
N GLU A 361 -6.02 -28.81 13.14
CA GLU A 361 -5.60 -30.05 13.78
C GLU A 361 -4.78 -30.88 12.81
N PHE A 362 -3.74 -31.55 13.32
CA PHE A 362 -3.02 -32.55 12.54
C PHE A 362 -3.88 -33.80 12.38
N VAL A 363 -4.13 -34.20 11.14
CA VAL A 363 -4.92 -35.40 10.81
C VAL A 363 -4.10 -36.30 9.91
N LYS A 364 -4.20 -37.62 10.13
CA LYS A 364 -3.58 -38.62 9.26
C LYS A 364 -4.26 -38.58 7.89
N SER A 365 -3.47 -38.45 6.83
CA SER A 365 -3.98 -38.58 5.47
C SER A 365 -4.63 -39.95 5.28
N ARG A 366 -5.84 -39.95 4.69
CA ARG A 366 -6.66 -41.16 4.43
C ARG A 366 -6.97 -41.22 2.94
N SER A 367 -7.11 -42.42 2.40
CA SER A 367 -7.63 -42.59 1.04
C SER A 367 -9.09 -42.12 0.97
N LEU A 368 -9.46 -41.52 -0.16
CA LEU A 368 -10.83 -41.13 -0.42
C LEU A 368 -11.70 -42.39 -0.64
N PRO A 369 -12.89 -42.46 -0.03
CA PRO A 369 -13.88 -43.46 -0.39
C PRO A 369 -14.34 -43.29 -1.84
N GLN A 370 -14.91 -44.33 -2.44
CA GLN A 370 -15.37 -44.26 -3.82
C GLN A 370 -16.53 -43.27 -3.95
N MET A 371 -16.36 -42.27 -4.81
CA MET A 371 -17.36 -41.21 -4.96
C MET A 371 -18.52 -41.67 -5.88
N PRO A 372 -19.78 -41.43 -5.50
CA PRO A 372 -20.92 -41.71 -6.36
C PRO A 372 -20.86 -40.87 -7.64
N THR A 373 -21.32 -41.44 -8.76
CA THR A 373 -21.31 -40.81 -10.10
C THR A 373 -22.71 -40.56 -10.66
N THR A 374 -23.74 -41.03 -9.98
CA THR A 374 -25.09 -41.21 -10.52
C THR A 374 -25.97 -39.98 -10.42
N ASN A 375 -25.84 -39.18 -9.36
CA ASN A 375 -26.68 -38.00 -9.13
C ASN A 375 -25.87 -36.86 -8.47
N ILE A 376 -26.16 -35.63 -8.86
CA ILE A 376 -25.60 -34.37 -8.32
C ILE A 376 -25.73 -34.34 -6.79
N LYS A 377 -26.89 -34.74 -6.25
CA LYS A 377 -27.17 -34.71 -4.81
C LYS A 377 -26.25 -35.64 -4.02
N ASP A 378 -26.02 -36.85 -4.54
CA ASP A 378 -25.14 -37.84 -3.90
C ASP A 378 -23.68 -37.38 -3.91
N ILE A 379 -23.23 -36.72 -4.99
CA ILE A 379 -21.90 -36.13 -5.08
C ILE A 379 -21.72 -35.01 -4.04
N LEU A 380 -22.73 -34.16 -3.84
CA LEU A 380 -22.67 -33.08 -2.86
C LEU A 380 -22.74 -33.61 -1.41
N PHE A 381 -23.53 -34.65 -1.15
CA PHE A 381 -23.55 -35.31 0.16
C PHE A 381 -22.23 -36.02 0.48
N TYR A 382 -21.59 -36.61 -0.52
CA TYR A 382 -20.25 -37.15 -0.40
C TYR A 382 -19.24 -36.05 0.01
N LEU A 383 -19.27 -34.88 -0.63
CA LEU A 383 -18.38 -33.77 -0.22
C LEU A 383 -18.64 -33.34 1.23
N ARG A 384 -19.92 -33.26 1.63
CA ARG A 384 -20.31 -32.94 3.01
C ARG A 384 -19.75 -33.97 4.01
N SER A 385 -19.80 -35.27 3.70
CA SER A 385 -19.27 -36.31 4.60
C SER A 385 -17.76 -36.20 4.73
N ILE A 386 -17.02 -36.00 3.62
CA ILE A 386 -15.55 -35.82 3.65
C ILE A 386 -15.12 -34.65 4.53
N ILE A 387 -15.87 -33.54 4.51
CA ILE A 387 -15.55 -32.37 5.35
C ILE A 387 -15.95 -32.62 6.82
N ASN A 388 -17.00 -33.40 7.05
CA ASN A 388 -17.41 -33.77 8.40
C ASN A 388 -16.46 -34.76 9.07
N ASP A 389 -15.88 -35.67 8.29
CA ASP A 389 -14.95 -36.72 8.74
C ASP A 389 -13.51 -36.19 8.94
N ASN A 390 -13.32 -34.88 8.84
CA ASN A 390 -12.11 -34.15 9.17
C ASN A 390 -10.87 -34.57 8.34
N TYR A 391 -11.04 -34.85 7.05
CA TYR A 391 -9.93 -35.16 6.15
C TYR A 391 -8.90 -34.02 6.07
N ASP A 392 -7.66 -34.33 5.66
CA ASP A 392 -6.64 -33.32 5.44
C ASP A 392 -6.94 -32.46 4.20
N MET A 393 -6.48 -31.21 4.22
CA MET A 393 -6.80 -30.21 3.20
C MET A 393 -6.49 -30.69 1.77
N PRO A 394 -5.33 -31.31 1.47
CA PRO A 394 -5.07 -31.78 0.11
C PRO A 394 -6.08 -32.83 -0.36
N THR A 395 -6.51 -33.73 0.52
CA THR A 395 -7.50 -34.77 0.24
C THR A 395 -8.90 -34.18 0.04
N ILE A 396 -9.27 -33.16 0.82
CA ILE A 396 -10.50 -32.37 0.58
C ILE A 396 -10.42 -31.67 -0.79
N GLY A 397 -9.27 -31.10 -1.14
CA GLY A 397 -9.04 -30.47 -2.44
C GLY A 397 -9.15 -31.46 -3.62
N LEU A 398 -8.69 -32.70 -3.43
CA LEU A 398 -8.86 -33.78 -4.39
C LEU A 398 -10.33 -34.21 -4.52
N ALA A 399 -11.05 -34.37 -3.41
CA ALA A 399 -12.47 -34.70 -3.42
C ALA A 399 -13.30 -33.65 -4.19
N LEU A 400 -13.01 -32.37 -3.98
CA LEU A 400 -13.67 -31.25 -4.70
C LEU A 400 -13.41 -31.28 -6.21
N GLU A 401 -12.21 -31.69 -6.64
CA GLU A 401 -11.90 -31.81 -8.06
C GLU A 401 -12.62 -32.99 -8.71
N ILE A 402 -12.59 -34.17 -8.06
CA ILE A 402 -13.30 -35.35 -8.56
C ILE A 402 -14.80 -35.06 -8.63
N ALA A 403 -15.37 -34.42 -7.60
CA ALA A 403 -16.77 -34.00 -7.57
C ALA A 403 -17.12 -33.08 -8.74
N ARG A 404 -16.31 -32.05 -8.99
CA ARG A 404 -16.50 -31.15 -10.15
C ARG A 404 -16.50 -31.93 -11.46
N ASP A 405 -15.55 -32.83 -11.66
CA ASP A 405 -15.40 -33.55 -12.93
C ASP A 405 -16.56 -34.52 -13.18
N ASN A 406 -17.11 -35.13 -12.13
CA ASN A 406 -18.32 -35.94 -12.25
C ASN A 406 -19.58 -35.09 -12.42
N LEU A 407 -19.69 -33.94 -11.75
CA LEU A 407 -20.79 -33.00 -11.95
C LEU A 407 -20.82 -32.47 -13.38
N ARG A 408 -19.66 -32.19 -13.99
CA ARG A 408 -19.54 -31.73 -15.38
C ARG A 408 -20.06 -32.76 -16.39
N LYS A 409 -20.00 -34.06 -16.06
CA LYS A 409 -20.57 -35.14 -16.89
C LYS A 409 -22.10 -35.19 -16.79
N LEU A 410 -22.68 -34.73 -15.68
CA LEU A 410 -24.12 -34.75 -15.44
C LEU A 410 -24.82 -33.45 -15.88
N ALA A 411 -24.17 -32.30 -15.72
CA ALA A 411 -24.72 -31.00 -16.08
C ALA A 411 -23.61 -30.06 -16.58
N LEU A 412 -23.86 -29.42 -17.73
CA LEU A 412 -22.87 -28.54 -18.40
C LEU A 412 -22.68 -27.21 -17.67
N HIS A 413 -23.71 -26.71 -16.97
CA HIS A 413 -23.69 -25.40 -16.29
C HIS A 413 -24.31 -25.48 -14.90
N LEU A 414 -23.48 -25.58 -13.87
CA LEU A 414 -23.88 -25.36 -12.47
C LEU A 414 -23.09 -24.15 -11.93
N ASP A 415 -23.78 -23.20 -11.31
CA ASP A 415 -23.21 -21.92 -10.87
C ASP A 415 -22.06 -22.08 -9.87
N TYR A 416 -22.00 -23.22 -9.18
CA TYR A 416 -21.00 -23.53 -8.18
C TYR A 416 -19.77 -24.31 -8.70
N MET A 417 -19.72 -24.71 -9.99
CA MET A 417 -18.53 -25.41 -10.54
C MET A 417 -17.26 -24.58 -10.48
N TRP A 418 -17.40 -23.26 -10.68
CA TRP A 418 -16.29 -22.33 -10.60
C TRP A 418 -15.76 -22.20 -9.17
N GLU A 419 -16.67 -22.09 -8.20
CA GLU A 419 -16.29 -22.05 -6.78
C GLU A 419 -15.61 -23.35 -6.32
N MET A 420 -16.13 -24.51 -6.73
CA MET A 420 -15.49 -25.81 -6.46
C MET A 420 -14.06 -25.86 -7.03
N SER A 421 -13.85 -25.37 -8.26
CA SER A 421 -12.52 -25.32 -8.87
C SER A 421 -11.55 -24.42 -8.09
N LYS A 422 -12.04 -23.28 -7.60
CA LYS A 422 -11.26 -22.36 -6.77
C LYS A 422 -10.85 -23.04 -5.46
N LEU A 423 -11.78 -23.69 -4.77
CA LEU A 423 -11.53 -24.35 -3.48
C LEU A 423 -10.61 -25.56 -3.62
N ALA A 424 -10.80 -26.38 -4.67
CA ALA A 424 -9.92 -27.50 -4.98
C ALA A 424 -8.46 -27.05 -5.12
N ASN A 425 -8.22 -25.98 -5.90
CA ASN A 425 -6.88 -25.43 -6.09
C ASN A 425 -6.26 -24.85 -4.82
N ILE A 426 -7.07 -24.20 -3.97
CA ILE A 426 -6.60 -23.65 -2.70
C ILE A 426 -6.16 -24.78 -1.77
N TYR A 427 -7.00 -25.80 -1.59
CA TYR A 427 -6.74 -26.85 -0.59
C TYR A 427 -5.69 -27.88 -1.05
N LYS A 428 -5.59 -28.18 -2.34
CA LYS A 428 -4.51 -29.04 -2.88
C LYS A 428 -3.10 -28.48 -2.64
N ARG A 429 -2.96 -27.17 -2.55
CA ARG A 429 -1.66 -26.49 -2.37
C ARG A 429 -1.28 -26.28 -0.90
N LYS A 430 -2.14 -26.71 0.04
CA LYS A 430 -1.88 -26.60 1.48
C LYS A 430 -1.01 -27.75 1.95
N ASN A 431 -0.41 -27.59 3.14
CA ASN A 431 0.46 -28.62 3.70
C ASN A 431 -0.33 -29.91 3.96
N PRO A 432 0.25 -31.08 3.65
CA PRO A 432 -0.35 -32.37 3.97
C PRO A 432 -0.52 -32.53 5.48
N ASN A 433 -1.49 -33.35 5.88
CA ASN A 433 -1.80 -33.68 7.27
C ASN A 433 -2.36 -32.53 8.12
N LEU A 434 -2.74 -31.40 7.52
CA LEU A 434 -3.50 -30.36 8.20
C LEU A 434 -4.98 -30.45 7.81
N SER A 435 -5.86 -30.48 8.81
CA SER A 435 -7.31 -30.35 8.61
C SER A 435 -7.73 -28.89 8.42
N LEU A 436 -8.98 -28.67 8.01
CA LEU A 436 -9.58 -27.33 8.01
C LEU A 436 -9.69 -26.79 9.44
N SER A 437 -9.41 -25.50 9.63
CA SER A 437 -9.78 -24.84 10.90
C SER A 437 -11.31 -24.91 11.10
N GLN A 438 -11.78 -24.85 12.35
CA GLN A 438 -13.21 -24.91 12.65
C GLN A 438 -14.00 -23.84 11.88
N LYS A 439 -13.44 -22.64 11.75
CA LYS A 439 -14.04 -21.54 10.97
C LYS A 439 -14.12 -21.85 9.47
N GLU A 440 -13.07 -22.41 8.89
CA GLU A 440 -13.06 -22.77 7.46
C GLU A 440 -13.99 -23.95 7.18
N ARG A 441 -14.01 -24.95 8.07
CA ARG A 441 -14.92 -26.09 8.00
C ARG A 441 -16.38 -25.62 8.01
N PHE A 442 -16.75 -24.75 8.95
CA PHE A 442 -18.11 -24.20 9.02
C PHE A 442 -18.51 -23.48 7.72
N LYS A 443 -17.66 -22.59 7.21
CA LYS A 443 -17.90 -21.86 5.96
C LYS A 443 -18.03 -22.79 4.75
N LEU A 444 -17.19 -23.82 4.68
CA LEU A 444 -17.22 -24.76 3.55
C LEU A 444 -18.49 -25.63 3.59
N LEU A 445 -18.91 -26.06 4.77
CA LEU A 445 -20.18 -26.78 4.95
C LEU A 445 -21.38 -25.90 4.58
N GLU A 446 -21.40 -24.64 5.01
CA GLU A 446 -22.45 -23.67 4.65
C GLU A 446 -22.59 -23.51 3.13
N LYS A 447 -21.45 -23.44 2.41
CA LYS A 447 -21.44 -23.40 0.95
C LYS A 447 -22.00 -24.67 0.31
N ILE A 448 -21.62 -25.84 0.81
CA ILE A 448 -22.10 -27.12 0.27
C ILE A 448 -23.60 -27.27 0.51
N GLU A 449 -24.11 -26.85 1.67
CA GLU A 449 -25.56 -26.84 1.94
C GLU A 449 -26.29 -25.90 0.98
N ALA A 450 -25.74 -24.72 0.70
CA ALA A 450 -26.31 -23.84 -0.32
C ALA A 450 -26.35 -24.50 -1.71
N TRP A 451 -25.31 -25.28 -2.08
CA TRP A 451 -25.29 -26.03 -3.34
C TRP A 451 -26.32 -27.16 -3.38
N ILE A 452 -26.49 -27.90 -2.27
CA ILE A 452 -27.51 -28.96 -2.14
C ILE A 452 -28.92 -28.38 -2.27
N ASN A 453 -29.17 -27.22 -1.64
CA ASN A 453 -30.45 -26.53 -1.70
C ASN A 453 -30.75 -25.99 -3.10
N ASN A 454 -29.73 -25.46 -3.79
CA ASN A 454 -29.88 -25.01 -5.18
C ASN A 454 -30.11 -26.17 -6.15
N ALA A 455 -29.45 -27.31 -5.94
CA ALA A 455 -29.70 -28.53 -6.71
C ALA A 455 -31.15 -29.02 -6.58
N HIS A 456 -31.77 -28.91 -5.38
CA HIS A 456 -33.20 -29.20 -5.19
C HIS A 456 -34.10 -28.23 -5.96
N LYS A 457 -33.83 -26.92 -5.88
CA LYS A 457 -34.64 -25.91 -6.59
C LYS A 457 -34.61 -26.07 -8.11
N ASN A 458 -33.48 -26.52 -8.66
CA ASN A 458 -33.33 -26.75 -10.09
C ASN A 458 -33.96 -28.07 -10.55
N MET A 459 -34.05 -29.10 -9.70
CA MET A 459 -34.82 -30.33 -10.00
C MET A 459 -36.34 -30.09 -9.99
N ILE A 460 -36.86 -29.27 -9.05
CA ILE A 460 -38.30 -28.95 -8.98
C ILE A 460 -38.79 -28.16 -10.21
N ARG A 461 -37.90 -27.50 -10.95
CA ARG A 461 -38.22 -26.79 -12.21
C ARG A 461 -38.17 -27.67 -13.45
N LEU A 462 -37.77 -28.94 -13.33
CA LEU A 462 -37.56 -29.87 -14.45
C LEU A 462 -38.50 -31.08 -14.43
N GLU A 463 -39.37 -31.19 -13.43
CA GLU A 463 -40.51 -32.12 -13.46
C GLU A 463 -41.76 -31.37 -13.96
N PRO A 464 -42.48 -31.88 -14.97
CA PRO A 464 -43.70 -31.27 -15.50
C PRO A 464 -44.88 -31.29 -14.53
#